data_AF-A0A068RYR3-F1
#
_entry.id   AF-A0A068RYR3-F1
#
_cell.length_a   1.000
_cell.length_b   1.000
_cell.length_c   1.000
_cell.angle_alpha   90.00
_cell.angle_beta   90.00
_cell.angle_gamma   90.00
#
_symmetry.space_group_name_H-M   'P 1'
#
loop_
_entity.id
_entity.type
_entity.pdbx_description
1 polymer ?
#
loop_
_entity_poly.entity_id
_entity_poly.type
_entity_poly.pdbx_seq_one_letter_code
_entity_poly.pdbx_strand_id
1 'polypeptide(L)'
;MSNIPDSTDPMPAIQQAHKALESLQIKDAVDRITDSYQQLQNKIEKQREEEQRIEEELQQELDTLKQQLEEVSKTHDLEALDREREKLEEETRAVIERRQAMEVEVDQLKQELHDLEAKELDNMSKDFYSLLMVIYRGLGVKALPEEDGSFKKLQLTSPDNQKIQVFDVSKGYTPYYIAKKVWQYITPPQ
;
A
#
# COMPACT_ATOMS: atom_id res chain seq x y z
N MET A 1 -13.36 115.24 72.12
CA MET A 1 -12.28 114.97 71.14
C MET A 1 -12.54 113.62 70.50
N SER A 2 -12.91 113.62 69.22
CA SER A 2 -12.41 112.74 68.16
C SER A 2 -13.38 112.86 66.99
N ASN A 3 -12.94 113.62 65.99
CA ASN A 3 -13.59 113.81 64.71
C ASN A 3 -13.78 112.45 64.03
N ILE A 4 -15.01 112.13 63.66
CA ILE A 4 -15.32 111.11 62.66
C ILE A 4 -15.35 111.86 61.32
N PRO A 5 -14.37 111.69 60.42
CA PRO A 5 -14.54 112.13 59.06
C PRO A 5 -15.47 111.15 58.36
N ASP A 6 -16.72 111.57 58.26
CA ASP A 6 -17.76 111.01 57.43
C ASP A 6 -17.50 111.48 55.98
N SER A 7 -17.16 110.55 55.08
CA SER A 7 -17.19 110.68 53.61
C SER A 7 -16.22 109.67 52.96
N THR A 8 -16.53 108.38 53.07
CA THR A 8 -15.98 107.37 52.15
C THR A 8 -16.95 107.31 50.98
N ASP A 9 -16.74 108.15 49.96
CA ASP A 9 -17.50 108.05 48.70
C ASP A 9 -17.31 106.61 48.17
N PRO A 10 -18.38 105.79 48.04
CA PRO A 10 -18.26 104.39 47.62
C PRO A 10 -18.00 104.25 46.12
N MET A 11 -18.18 105.33 45.35
CA MET A 11 -18.04 105.34 43.89
C MET A 11 -16.66 104.90 43.36
N PRO A 12 -15.51 105.27 43.96
CA PRO A 12 -14.20 104.81 43.51
C PRO A 12 -14.01 103.31 43.74
N ALA A 13 -14.52 102.78 44.87
CA ALA A 13 -14.45 101.35 45.18
C ALA A 13 -15.33 100.52 44.23
N ILE A 14 -16.53 101.02 43.90
CA ILE A 14 -17.42 100.43 42.91
C ILE A 14 -16.78 100.45 41.52
N GLN A 15 -16.14 101.55 41.12
CA GLN A 15 -15.44 101.65 39.82
C GLN A 15 -14.23 100.73 39.74
N GLN A 16 -13.48 100.56 40.83
CA GLN A 16 -12.34 99.64 40.89
C GLN A 16 -12.80 98.18 40.85
N ALA A 17 -13.90 97.85 41.54
CA ALA A 17 -14.52 96.53 41.47
C ALA A 17 -15.08 96.23 40.07
N HIS A 18 -15.69 97.22 39.40
CA HIS A 18 -16.18 97.09 38.03
C HIS A 18 -15.03 96.84 37.05
N LYS A 19 -13.94 97.61 37.14
CA LYS A 19 -12.74 97.39 36.32
C LYS A 19 -12.08 96.05 36.60
N ALA A 20 -12.07 95.59 37.86
CA ALA A 20 -11.56 94.26 38.22
C ALA A 20 -12.44 93.15 37.62
N LEU A 21 -13.76 93.33 37.62
CA LEU A 21 -14.73 92.41 36.99
C LEU A 21 -14.65 92.42 35.46
N GLU A 22 -14.40 93.56 34.84
CA GLU A 22 -14.13 93.66 33.40
C GLU A 22 -12.75 93.08 33.04
N SER A 23 -11.76 93.21 33.92
CA SER A 23 -10.43 92.59 33.76
C SER A 23 -10.43 91.09 33.98
N LEU A 24 -11.42 90.59 34.72
CA LEU A 24 -11.75 89.18 34.79
C LEU A 24 -12.32 88.83 33.41
N GLN A 25 -11.43 88.40 32.52
CA GLN A 25 -11.67 87.90 31.15
C GLN A 25 -12.51 86.60 31.16
N ILE A 26 -13.63 86.61 31.88
CA ILE A 26 -14.52 85.47 32.08
C ILE A 26 -15.10 85.04 30.73
N LYS A 27 -15.40 86.00 29.85
CA LYS A 27 -15.86 85.71 28.50
C LYS A 27 -14.81 84.91 27.70
N ASP A 28 -13.55 85.35 27.68
CA ASP A 28 -12.48 84.63 27.00
C ASP A 28 -12.24 83.24 27.60
N ALA A 29 -12.40 83.10 28.93
CA ALA A 29 -12.30 81.81 29.60
C ALA A 29 -13.48 80.88 29.23
N VAL A 30 -14.70 81.40 29.16
CA VAL A 30 -15.90 80.65 28.73
C VAL A 30 -15.79 80.25 27.26
N ASP A 31 -15.30 81.13 26.39
CA ASP A 31 -15.08 80.84 24.97
C ASP A 31 -14.02 79.72 24.82
N ARG A 32 -12.91 79.78 25.56
CA ARG A 32 -11.90 78.71 25.58
C ARG A 32 -12.45 77.38 26.10
N ILE A 33 -13.29 77.40 27.14
CA ILE A 33 -13.93 76.20 27.67
C ILE A 33 -14.88 75.62 26.61
N THR A 34 -15.65 76.46 25.93
CA THR A 34 -16.58 76.05 24.88
C THR A 34 -15.83 75.43 23.70
N ASP A 35 -14.75 76.06 23.26
CA ASP A 35 -13.87 75.52 22.20
C ASP A 35 -13.26 74.18 22.62
N SER A 36 -12.79 74.06 23.87
CA SER A 36 -12.24 72.80 24.39
C SER A 36 -13.29 71.70 24.48
N TYR A 37 -14.53 72.05 24.82
CA TYR A 37 -15.65 71.12 24.89
C TYR A 37 -16.02 70.61 23.50
N GLN A 38 -16.08 71.51 22.50
CA GLN A 38 -16.33 71.13 21.11
C GLN A 38 -15.21 70.26 20.55
N GLN A 39 -13.94 70.58 20.85
CA GLN A 39 -12.80 69.73 20.45
C GLN A 39 -12.87 68.35 21.09
N LEU A 40 -13.23 68.27 22.38
CA LEU A 40 -13.40 67.00 23.09
C LEU A 40 -14.55 66.19 22.49
N GLN A 41 -15.69 66.83 22.22
CA GLN A 41 -16.84 66.18 21.60
C GLN A 41 -16.50 65.63 20.22
N ASN A 42 -15.81 66.41 19.38
CA ASN A 42 -15.34 65.96 18.07
C ASN A 42 -14.34 64.81 18.18
N LYS A 43 -13.49 64.80 19.22
CA LYS A 43 -12.55 63.70 19.46
C LYS A 43 -13.27 62.42 19.87
N ILE A 44 -14.28 62.52 20.74
CA ILE A 44 -15.10 61.38 21.16
C ILE A 44 -15.85 60.81 19.96
N GLU A 45 -16.46 61.66 19.12
CA GLU A 45 -17.19 61.19 17.95
C GLU A 45 -16.28 60.46 16.97
N LYS A 46 -15.09 61.03 16.67
CA LYS A 46 -14.09 60.36 15.81
C LYS A 46 -13.61 59.03 16.38
N GLN A 47 -13.39 58.96 17.70
CA GLN A 47 -13.01 57.69 18.33
C GLN A 47 -14.12 56.66 18.20
N ARG A 48 -15.37 57.07 18.37
CA ARG A 48 -16.52 56.18 18.21
C ARG A 48 -16.68 55.66 16.78
N GLU A 49 -16.49 56.53 15.79
CA GLU A 49 -16.49 56.14 14.37
C GLU A 49 -15.35 55.16 14.05
N GLU A 50 -14.16 55.39 14.60
CA GLU A 50 -13.00 54.51 14.41
C GLU A 50 -13.19 53.16 15.10
N GLU A 51 -13.72 53.14 16.32
CA GLU A 51 -14.08 51.91 17.04
C GLU A 51 -15.13 51.10 16.26
N GLN A 52 -16.17 51.75 15.73
CA GLN A 52 -17.18 51.08 14.90
C GLN A 52 -16.57 50.51 13.63
N ARG A 53 -15.69 51.25 12.95
CA ARG A 53 -15.02 50.74 11.74
C ARG A 53 -14.18 49.50 12.04
N ILE A 54 -13.42 49.54 13.14
CA ILE A 54 -12.61 48.39 13.57
C ILE A 54 -13.51 47.20 13.94
N GLU A 55 -14.62 47.45 14.62
CA GLU A 55 -15.59 46.40 14.96
C GLU A 55 -16.19 45.75 13.71
N GLU A 56 -16.56 46.55 12.70
CA GLU A 56 -17.05 46.05 11.41
C GLU A 56 -15.97 45.25 10.65
N GLU A 57 -14.73 45.75 10.61
CA GLU A 57 -13.60 45.04 9.98
C GLU A 57 -13.35 43.70 10.67
N LEU A 58 -13.28 43.67 12.01
CA LEU A 58 -13.10 42.44 12.79
C LEU A 58 -14.26 41.46 12.60
N GLN A 59 -15.50 41.96 12.50
CA GLN A 59 -16.68 41.12 12.27
C GLN A 59 -16.62 40.47 10.88
N GLN A 60 -16.20 41.22 9.85
CA GLN A 60 -16.00 40.68 8.51
C GLN A 60 -14.89 39.62 8.46
N GLU A 61 -13.76 39.86 9.14
CA GLU A 61 -12.68 38.88 9.25
C GLU A 61 -13.14 37.60 9.95
N LEU A 62 -13.91 37.73 11.03
CA LEU A 62 -14.45 36.61 11.79
C LEU A 62 -15.42 35.78 10.95
N ASP A 63 -16.32 36.43 10.20
CA ASP A 63 -17.26 35.74 9.32
C ASP A 63 -16.54 35.04 8.15
N THR A 64 -15.48 35.66 7.61
CA THR A 64 -14.61 35.03 6.59
C THR A 64 -13.91 33.79 7.14
N LEU A 65 -13.36 33.87 8.36
CA LEU A 65 -12.71 32.74 9.02
C LEU A 65 -13.69 31.61 9.35
N LYS A 66 -14.91 31.94 9.78
CA LYS A 66 -15.97 30.93 9.99
C LYS A 66 -16.32 30.21 8.70
N GLN A 67 -16.47 30.94 7.60
CA GLN A 67 -16.76 30.34 6.30
C GLN A 67 -15.61 29.43 5.84
N GLN A 68 -14.37 29.87 5.98
CA GLN A 68 -13.19 29.04 5.68
C GLN A 68 -13.14 27.78 6.54
N LEU A 69 -13.44 27.89 7.85
CA LEU A 69 -13.48 26.75 8.75
C LEU A 69 -14.58 25.76 8.35
N GLU A 70 -15.76 26.25 7.96
CA GLU A 70 -16.87 25.41 7.51
C GLU A 70 -16.55 24.72 6.18
N GLU A 71 -15.90 25.40 5.24
CA GLU A 71 -15.42 24.81 3.98
C GLU A 71 -14.33 23.75 4.21
N VAL A 72 -13.36 24.03 5.08
CA VAL A 72 -12.34 23.07 5.46
C VAL A 72 -12.97 21.87 6.17
N SER A 73 -13.90 22.09 7.09
CA SER A 73 -14.61 21.00 7.78
C SER A 73 -15.46 20.14 6.83
N LYS A 74 -16.03 20.72 5.77
CA LYS A 74 -16.80 19.98 4.75
C LYS A 74 -15.91 19.18 3.80
N THR A 75 -14.73 19.71 3.48
CA THR A 75 -13.76 19.03 2.59
C THR A 75 -12.96 17.96 3.32
N HIS A 76 -12.75 18.13 4.63
CA HIS A 76 -12.17 17.13 5.52
C HIS A 76 -13.26 16.27 6.16
N ASP A 77 -13.99 15.52 5.32
CA ASP A 77 -14.90 14.47 5.81
C ASP A 77 -14.04 13.27 6.24
N LEU A 78 -13.36 13.41 7.38
CA LEU A 78 -12.43 12.42 7.93
C LEU A 78 -13.07 11.03 8.04
N GLU A 79 -14.38 10.97 8.28
CA GLU A 79 -15.13 9.72 8.28
C GLU A 79 -15.18 9.05 6.91
N ALA A 80 -15.28 9.80 5.81
CA ALA A 80 -15.26 9.24 4.47
C ALA A 80 -13.88 8.64 4.16
N LEU A 81 -12.81 9.32 4.60
CA LEU A 81 -11.44 8.87 4.41
C LEU A 81 -11.12 7.63 5.26
N ASP A 82 -11.63 7.57 6.51
CA ASP A 82 -11.51 6.39 7.36
C ASP A 82 -12.28 5.19 6.79
N ARG A 83 -13.49 5.40 6.25
CA ARG A 83 -14.25 4.33 5.57
C ARG A 83 -13.54 3.83 4.31
N GLU A 84 -12.94 4.73 3.53
CA GLU A 84 -12.16 4.35 2.35
C GLU A 84 -10.91 3.56 2.74
N ARG A 85 -10.24 3.97 3.83
CA ARG A 85 -9.09 3.25 4.38
C ARG A 85 -9.46 1.84 4.85
N GLU A 86 -10.54 1.70 5.61
CA GLU A 86 -11.02 0.39 6.07
C GLU A 86 -11.37 -0.53 4.90
N LYS A 87 -12.06 0.00 3.88
CA LYS A 87 -12.36 -0.75 2.66
C LYS A 87 -11.10 -1.20 1.93
N LEU A 88 -10.09 -0.33 1.80
CA LEU A 88 -8.81 -0.68 1.18
C LEU A 88 -8.04 -1.74 1.98
N GLU A 89 -8.08 -1.67 3.31
CA GLU A 89 -7.48 -2.69 4.18
C GLU A 89 -8.15 -4.06 3.99
N GLU A 90 -9.49 -4.11 3.90
CA GLU A 90 -10.24 -5.34 3.60
C GLU A 90 -9.93 -5.91 2.21
N GLU A 91 -9.94 -5.07 1.17
CA GLU A 91 -9.60 -5.49 -0.19
C GLU A 91 -8.16 -6.02 -0.28
N THR A 92 -7.22 -5.34 0.39
CA THR A 92 -5.81 -5.77 0.45
C THR A 92 -5.69 -7.13 1.13
N ARG A 93 -6.42 -7.34 2.24
CA ARG A 93 -6.43 -8.62 2.94
C ARG A 93 -6.95 -9.76 2.07
N ALA A 94 -8.06 -9.54 1.38
CA ALA A 94 -8.65 -10.53 0.48
C ALA A 94 -7.70 -10.88 -0.68
N VAL A 95 -6.98 -9.90 -1.23
CA VAL A 95 -5.98 -10.13 -2.28
C VAL A 95 -4.80 -10.95 -1.76
N ILE A 96 -4.30 -10.67 -0.54
CA ILE A 96 -3.21 -11.43 0.09
C ILE A 96 -3.63 -12.89 0.31
N GLU A 97 -4.82 -13.12 0.86
CA GLU A 97 -5.33 -14.48 1.10
C GLU A 97 -5.49 -15.25 -0.22
N ARG A 98 -6.05 -14.62 -1.26
CA ARG A 98 -6.17 -15.23 -2.59
C ARG A 98 -4.80 -15.55 -3.20
N ARG A 99 -3.81 -14.67 -3.02
CA ARG A 99 -2.44 -14.90 -3.49
C ARG A 99 -1.82 -16.11 -2.80
N GLN A 100 -1.96 -16.21 -1.47
CA GLN A 100 -1.45 -17.35 -0.71
C GLN A 100 -2.12 -18.66 -1.13
N ALA A 101 -3.44 -18.67 -1.36
CA ALA A 101 -4.14 -19.85 -1.85
C ALA A 101 -3.63 -20.30 -3.23
N MET A 102 -3.43 -19.36 -4.16
CA MET A 102 -2.87 -19.66 -5.48
C MET A 102 -1.41 -20.14 -5.40
N GLU A 103 -0.61 -19.62 -4.48
CA GLU A 103 0.78 -20.06 -4.28
C GLU A 103 0.83 -21.52 -3.80
N VAL A 104 -0.05 -21.91 -2.87
CA VAL A 104 -0.22 -23.30 -2.44
C VAL A 104 -0.66 -24.20 -3.58
N GLU A 105 -1.62 -23.76 -4.40
CA GLU A 105 -2.10 -24.52 -5.57
C GLU A 105 -0.98 -24.73 -6.61
N VAL A 106 -0.18 -23.69 -6.88
CA VAL A 106 0.98 -23.78 -7.77
C VAL A 106 2.00 -24.79 -7.27
N ASP A 107 2.27 -24.80 -5.97
CA ASP A 107 3.22 -25.75 -5.39
C ASP A 107 2.70 -27.19 -5.42
N GLN A 108 1.39 -27.39 -5.20
CA GLN A 108 0.75 -28.70 -5.38
C GLN A 108 0.85 -29.18 -6.82
N LEU A 109 0.51 -28.33 -7.80
CA LEU A 109 0.59 -28.66 -9.22
C LEU A 109 2.03 -28.97 -9.67
N LYS A 110 3.03 -28.23 -9.17
CA LYS A 110 4.43 -28.54 -9.43
C LYS A 110 4.83 -29.90 -8.88
N GLN A 111 4.36 -30.24 -7.68
CA GLN A 111 4.66 -31.54 -7.07
C GLN A 111 3.98 -32.68 -7.84
N GLU A 112 2.72 -32.51 -8.24
CA GLU A 112 2.02 -33.47 -9.10
C GLU A 112 2.71 -33.67 -10.45
N LEU A 113 3.19 -32.59 -11.07
CA LEU A 113 3.91 -32.65 -12.33
C LEU A 113 5.23 -33.41 -12.18
N HIS A 114 6.00 -33.12 -11.12
CA HIS A 114 7.23 -33.86 -10.82
C HIS A 114 6.96 -35.35 -10.58
N ASP A 115 5.89 -35.70 -9.86
CA ASP A 115 5.51 -37.09 -9.62
C ASP A 115 5.06 -37.81 -10.91
N LEU A 116 4.40 -37.10 -11.82
CA LEU A 116 4.01 -37.62 -13.14
C LEU A 116 5.22 -37.83 -14.03
N GLU A 117 6.15 -36.88 -14.09
CA GLU A 117 7.40 -37.01 -14.85
C GLU A 117 8.23 -38.19 -14.33
N ALA A 118 8.32 -38.38 -13.02
CA ALA A 118 9.01 -39.53 -12.42
C ALA A 118 8.33 -40.87 -12.80
N LYS A 119 6.99 -40.92 -12.79
CA LYS A 119 6.22 -42.11 -13.22
C LYS A 119 6.37 -42.39 -14.71
N GLU A 120 6.39 -41.35 -15.55
CA GLU A 120 6.58 -41.49 -17.00
C GLU A 120 7.97 -42.04 -17.31
N LEU A 121 9.02 -41.57 -16.63
CA LEU A 121 10.37 -42.08 -16.78
C LEU A 121 10.47 -43.57 -16.40
N ASP A 122 9.83 -43.98 -15.31
CA ASP A 122 9.77 -45.40 -14.89
C ASP A 122 9.00 -46.25 -15.91
N ASN A 123 7.88 -45.76 -16.44
CA ASN A 123 7.09 -46.45 -17.46
C ASN A 123 7.82 -46.58 -18.80
N MET A 124 8.49 -45.52 -19.26
CA MET A 124 9.30 -45.56 -20.48
C MET A 124 10.46 -46.54 -20.37
N SER A 125 11.08 -46.63 -19.19
CA SER A 125 12.16 -47.61 -18.97
C SER A 125 11.64 -49.05 -19.11
N LYS A 126 10.46 -49.36 -18.56
CA LYS A 126 9.84 -50.68 -18.68
C LYS A 126 9.43 -51.01 -20.11
N ASP A 127 8.96 -50.02 -20.85
CA ASP A 127 8.54 -50.20 -22.26
C ASP A 127 9.74 -50.46 -23.17
N PHE A 128 10.87 -49.76 -22.96
CA PHE A 128 12.10 -50.01 -23.70
C PHE A 128 12.64 -51.43 -23.51
N TYR A 129 12.72 -51.93 -22.26
CA TYR A 129 13.13 -53.31 -22.00
C TYR A 129 12.13 -54.32 -22.56
N SER A 130 10.83 -54.02 -22.52
CA SER A 130 9.79 -54.87 -23.10
C SER A 130 9.92 -54.96 -24.62
N LEU A 131 10.12 -53.83 -25.29
CA LEU A 131 10.37 -53.76 -26.74
C LEU A 131 11.65 -54.51 -27.11
N LEU A 132 12.73 -54.30 -26.37
CA LEU A 132 13.99 -55.00 -26.58
C LEU A 132 13.82 -56.53 -26.41
N MET A 133 13.05 -56.97 -25.41
CA MET A 133 12.71 -58.39 -25.23
C MET A 133 11.86 -58.94 -26.37
N VAL A 134 10.93 -58.16 -26.93
CA VAL A 134 10.15 -58.53 -28.12
C VAL A 134 11.06 -58.69 -29.34
N ILE A 135 12.01 -57.76 -29.54
CA ILE A 135 12.99 -57.83 -30.64
C ILE A 135 13.85 -59.11 -30.51
N TYR A 136 14.40 -59.39 -29.33
CA TYR A 136 15.19 -60.62 -29.11
C TYR A 136 14.38 -61.91 -29.33
N ARG A 137 13.11 -61.93 -28.92
CA ARG A 137 12.19 -63.05 -29.20
C ARG A 137 11.89 -63.18 -30.68
N GLY A 138 11.72 -62.07 -31.40
CA GLY A 138 11.51 -62.02 -32.85
C GLY A 138 12.73 -62.52 -33.64
N LEU A 139 13.94 -62.34 -33.10
CA LEU A 139 15.19 -62.94 -33.61
C LEU A 139 15.33 -64.42 -33.25
N GLY A 140 14.34 -65.02 -32.59
CA GLY A 140 14.36 -66.44 -32.22
C GLY A 140 15.11 -66.75 -30.93
N VAL A 141 15.50 -65.75 -30.14
CA VAL A 141 16.21 -65.96 -28.85
C VAL A 141 15.22 -65.88 -27.69
N LYS A 142 15.11 -66.96 -26.92
CA LYS A 142 14.24 -67.03 -25.73
C LYS A 142 15.01 -67.61 -24.55
N ALA A 143 15.08 -66.88 -23.44
CA ALA A 143 15.62 -67.42 -22.20
C ALA A 143 14.61 -68.38 -21.54
N LEU A 144 15.07 -69.55 -21.14
CA LEU A 144 14.28 -70.54 -20.41
C LEU A 144 14.56 -70.40 -18.92
N PRO A 145 13.54 -70.12 -18.09
CA PRO A 145 13.70 -70.14 -16.64
C PRO A 145 13.85 -71.59 -16.15
N GLU A 146 14.78 -71.82 -15.23
CA GLU A 146 14.87 -73.07 -14.47
C GLU A 146 14.07 -73.00 -13.17
N GLU A 147 13.90 -74.13 -12.48
CA GLU A 147 13.10 -74.25 -11.23
C GLU A 147 13.64 -73.38 -10.09
N ASP A 148 14.91 -72.98 -10.15
CA ASP A 148 15.57 -72.06 -9.21
C ASP A 148 15.37 -70.58 -9.55
N GLY A 149 14.64 -70.26 -10.62
CA GLY A 149 14.42 -68.91 -11.11
C GLY A 149 15.59 -68.32 -11.91
N SER A 150 16.65 -69.10 -12.15
CA SER A 150 17.81 -68.65 -12.93
C SER A 150 17.62 -68.92 -14.43
N PHE A 151 18.20 -68.06 -15.27
CA PHE A 151 18.18 -68.19 -16.74
C PHE A 151 19.47 -68.79 -17.25
N LYS A 152 19.66 -70.10 -17.04
CA LYS A 152 20.88 -70.81 -17.45
C LYS A 152 20.82 -71.37 -18.87
N LYS A 153 19.63 -71.43 -19.48
CA LYS A 153 19.40 -71.99 -20.81
C LYS A 153 18.76 -70.97 -21.75
N LEU A 154 19.26 -70.91 -22.98
CA LEU A 154 18.69 -70.13 -24.08
C LEU A 154 18.12 -71.09 -25.12
N GLN A 155 16.86 -70.92 -25.48
CA GLN A 155 16.27 -71.53 -26.65
C GLN A 155 16.52 -70.61 -27.86
N LEU A 156 17.20 -71.15 -28.86
CA LEU A 156 17.47 -70.49 -30.13
C LEU A 156 16.58 -71.12 -31.20
N THR A 157 15.91 -70.28 -31.96
CA THR A 157 15.04 -70.67 -33.07
C THR A 157 15.65 -70.13 -34.35
N SER A 158 15.83 -71.00 -35.32
CA SER A 158 16.33 -70.64 -36.65
C SER A 158 15.34 -69.69 -37.37
N PRO A 159 15.80 -68.83 -38.30
CA PRO A 159 14.93 -67.90 -39.04
C PRO A 159 13.71 -68.55 -39.71
N ASP A 160 13.86 -69.80 -40.15
CA ASP A 160 12.80 -70.56 -40.82
C ASP A 160 11.79 -71.20 -39.83
N ASN A 161 11.97 -70.99 -38.52
CA ASN A 161 11.21 -71.60 -37.42
C ASN A 161 11.20 -73.14 -37.38
N GLN A 162 12.04 -73.81 -38.19
CA GLN A 162 12.06 -75.27 -38.29
C GLN A 162 13.05 -75.95 -37.34
N LYS A 163 14.07 -75.24 -36.87
CA LYS A 163 15.12 -75.78 -35.99
C LYS A 163 15.15 -75.01 -34.68
N ILE A 164 15.01 -75.76 -33.59
CA ILE A 164 15.08 -75.25 -32.23
C ILE A 164 16.27 -75.91 -31.54
N GLN A 165 17.18 -75.11 -30.99
CA GLN A 165 18.33 -75.59 -30.22
C GLN A 165 18.31 -74.95 -28.83
N VAL A 166 18.47 -75.78 -27.80
CA VAL A 166 18.68 -75.28 -26.43
C VAL A 166 20.18 -75.20 -26.17
N PHE A 167 20.66 -73.99 -25.90
CA PHE A 167 22.03 -73.67 -25.56
C PHE A 167 22.15 -73.39 -24.07
N ASP A 168 23.06 -74.10 -23.40
CA ASP A 168 23.31 -73.95 -21.97
C ASP A 168 24.45 -72.95 -21.74
N VAL A 169 24.11 -71.84 -21.10
CA VAL A 169 25.00 -70.71 -20.82
C VAL A 169 25.78 -70.93 -19.53
N SER A 170 25.37 -71.87 -18.68
CA SER A 170 26.00 -72.14 -17.38
C SER A 170 27.39 -72.81 -17.46
N LYS A 171 27.78 -73.27 -18.66
CA LYS A 171 29.01 -74.05 -18.89
C LYS A 171 30.32 -73.25 -18.87
N GLY A 172 30.30 -72.03 -18.32
CA GLY A 172 31.50 -71.20 -18.14
C GLY A 172 32.13 -70.67 -19.43
N TYR A 173 31.37 -70.60 -20.53
CA TYR A 173 31.86 -70.02 -21.78
C TYR A 173 32.08 -68.51 -21.66
N THR A 174 33.03 -67.97 -22.42
CA THR A 174 33.23 -66.52 -22.47
C THR A 174 32.03 -65.85 -23.14
N PRO A 175 31.65 -64.62 -22.73
CA PRO A 175 30.53 -63.88 -23.34
C PRO A 175 30.66 -63.74 -24.86
N TYR A 176 31.88 -63.56 -25.36
CA TYR A 176 32.18 -63.50 -26.79
C TYR A 176 31.85 -64.80 -27.52
N TYR A 177 32.20 -65.96 -26.95
CA TYR A 177 31.91 -67.26 -27.55
C TYR A 177 30.40 -67.52 -27.63
N ILE A 178 29.67 -67.17 -26.57
CA ILE A 178 28.22 -67.32 -26.51
C ILE A 178 27.56 -66.44 -27.58
N ALA A 179 27.91 -65.15 -27.63
CA ALA A 179 27.38 -64.23 -28.64
C ALA A 179 27.64 -64.72 -30.06
N LYS A 180 28.87 -65.15 -30.37
CA LYS A 180 29.23 -65.67 -31.70
C LYS A 180 28.38 -66.89 -32.08
N LYS A 181 28.16 -67.83 -31.15
CA LYS A 181 27.35 -69.03 -31.39
C LYS A 181 25.87 -68.72 -31.59
N VAL A 182 25.32 -67.80 -30.80
CA VAL A 182 23.94 -67.34 -30.94
C VAL A 182 23.75 -66.70 -32.32
N TRP A 183 24.60 -65.73 -32.69
CA TRP A 183 24.52 -65.05 -33.98
C TRP A 183 24.67 -66.02 -35.16
N GLN A 184 25.57 -67.00 -35.08
CA GLN A 184 25.71 -68.03 -36.12
C GLN A 184 24.44 -68.87 -36.32
N TYR A 185 23.63 -69.06 -35.27
CA TYR A 185 22.44 -69.89 -35.33
C TYR A 185 21.20 -69.13 -35.83
N ILE A 186 21.07 -67.87 -35.43
CA ILE A 186 19.90 -67.03 -35.75
C ILE A 186 20.06 -66.23 -37.05
N THR A 187 21.26 -66.20 -37.64
CA THR A 187 21.47 -65.53 -38.93
C THR A 187 21.15 -66.49 -40.08
N PRO A 188 20.35 -66.10 -41.09
CA PRO A 188 20.09 -66.95 -42.24
C PRO A 188 21.40 -67.23 -43.01
N PRO A 189 21.55 -68.42 -43.61
CA PRO A 189 22.69 -68.70 -44.47
C PRO A 189 22.70 -67.71 -45.64
N GLN A 190 23.86 -67.08 -45.89
CA GLN A 190 24.08 -66.26 -47.09
C GLN A 190 24.12 -67.12 -48.35
#